data_AF-A0A1X2DVG3-F1
#
_entry.id   AF-A0A1X2DVG3-F1
#
_cell.length_a   1.000
_cell.length_b   1.000
_cell.length_c   1.000
_cell.angle_alpha   90.00
_cell.angle_beta   90.00
_cell.angle_gamma   90.00
#
_symmetry.space_group_name_H-M   'P 1'
#
loop_
_entity.id
_entity.type
_entity.pdbx_description
1 polymer ?
#
loop_
_entity_poly.entity_id
_entity_poly.type
_entity_poly.pdbx_seq_one_letter_code
_entity_poly.pdbx_strand_id
1 'polypeptide(L)'
;MSQSAVPYQANAFQELRRALVNVAVPHHEPPAIVLRRRIVVAITLVAGAVLLGYSLRREAGDANFYWLTLLLAAVWIVGSWASGPLHLGGICWRGRNQRPVITGTTVGLLLGGVFVLGGLIAREIPRVAELITHVLKFANLGSFELVVAITLINGLAEEMFFRGALYTALGRHFPVLISTILYIGATMASANPMLGFAAVILGTVCAFERRATGGILAPMLTHFVWGLMMVLALPPLFGV
;
A
#
# COMPACT_ATOMS: atom_id res chain seq x y z
N MET A 1 -38.29 7.08 35.31
CA MET A 1 -37.28 5.99 35.41
C MET A 1 -36.12 6.36 34.50
N SER A 2 -35.03 6.89 35.06
CA SER A 2 -33.83 7.24 34.31
C SER A 2 -33.09 5.94 33.98
N GLN A 3 -33.00 5.57 32.70
CA GLN A 3 -32.16 4.46 32.28
C GLN A 3 -30.70 4.89 32.47
N SER A 4 -30.05 4.29 33.46
CA SER A 4 -28.62 4.36 33.67
C SER A 4 -27.92 3.87 32.41
N ALA A 5 -27.29 4.78 31.66
CA ALA A 5 -26.43 4.41 30.54
C ALA A 5 -25.26 3.61 31.11
N VAL A 6 -25.30 2.28 30.90
CA VAL A 6 -24.20 1.39 31.26
C VAL A 6 -22.94 1.88 30.54
N PRO A 7 -21.84 2.18 31.24
CA PRO A 7 -20.62 2.62 30.59
C PRO A 7 -20.14 1.50 29.66
N TYR A 8 -19.91 1.84 28.39
CA TYR A 8 -19.36 0.96 27.37
C TYR A 8 -17.93 0.55 27.79
N GLN A 9 -17.82 -0.55 28.54
CA GLN A 9 -16.54 -1.20 28.86
C GLN A 9 -16.27 -2.28 27.82
N ALA A 10 -16.01 -1.89 26.57
CA ALA A 10 -15.42 -2.83 25.64
C ALA A 10 -13.95 -3.07 26.04
N ASN A 11 -13.63 -4.32 26.32
CA ASN A 11 -12.25 -4.72 26.60
C ASN A 11 -11.39 -4.45 25.36
N ALA A 12 -10.18 -3.89 25.51
CA ALA A 12 -9.35 -3.44 24.37
C ALA A 12 -9.10 -4.56 23.34
N PHE A 13 -9.02 -5.80 23.79
CA PHE A 13 -8.93 -6.99 22.94
C PHE A 13 -10.17 -7.22 22.07
N GLN A 14 -11.36 -6.97 22.61
CA GLN A 14 -12.61 -7.08 21.86
C GLN A 14 -12.74 -5.96 20.82
N GLU A 15 -12.27 -4.75 21.13
CA GLU A 15 -12.21 -3.64 20.16
C GLU A 15 -11.22 -3.92 19.04
N LEU A 16 -10.03 -4.43 19.37
CA LEU A 16 -9.03 -4.87 18.39
C LEU A 16 -9.58 -5.99 17.50
N ARG A 17 -10.21 -7.00 18.09
CA ARG A 17 -10.85 -8.08 17.33
C ARG A 17 -11.93 -7.54 16.40
N ARG A 18 -12.81 -6.65 16.88
CA ARG A 18 -13.84 -6.00 16.07
C ARG A 18 -13.24 -5.21 14.91
N ALA A 19 -12.19 -4.43 15.15
CA ALA A 19 -11.47 -3.71 14.12
C ALA A 19 -10.92 -4.65 13.04
N LEU A 20 -10.31 -5.77 13.44
CA LEU A 20 -9.73 -6.75 12.51
C LEU A 20 -10.78 -7.50 11.67
N VAL A 21 -11.95 -7.83 12.25
CA VAL A 21 -12.99 -8.56 11.52
C VAL A 21 -13.95 -7.65 10.74
N ASN A 22 -13.90 -6.34 10.98
CA ASN A 22 -14.84 -5.39 10.41
C ASN A 22 -14.85 -5.47 8.87
N VAL A 23 -16.05 -5.38 8.30
CA VAL A 23 -16.27 -5.28 6.86
C VAL A 23 -17.03 -3.99 6.65
N ALA A 24 -16.34 -2.96 6.18
CA ALA A 24 -16.99 -1.70 5.86
C ALA A 24 -18.05 -1.88 4.77
N VAL A 25 -19.19 -1.22 4.94
CA VAL A 25 -20.33 -1.32 4.02
C VAL A 25 -19.91 -0.77 2.64
N PRO A 26 -20.06 -1.55 1.55
CA PRO A 26 -19.79 -1.05 0.21
C PRO A 26 -20.76 0.07 -0.18
N HIS A 27 -20.27 1.07 -0.92
CA HIS A 27 -21.13 2.09 -1.51
C HIS A 27 -21.91 1.47 -2.68
N HIS A 28 -23.21 1.75 -2.75
CA HIS A 28 -24.04 1.29 -3.85
C HIS A 28 -23.93 2.27 -5.01
N GLU A 29 -23.31 1.84 -6.11
CA GLU A 29 -23.16 2.63 -7.34
C GLU A 29 -23.99 1.99 -8.47
N PRO A 30 -24.56 2.79 -9.39
CA PRO A 30 -25.27 2.26 -10.57
C PRO A 30 -24.36 1.40 -11.46
N PRO A 31 -24.89 0.38 -12.16
CA PRO A 31 -24.08 -0.52 -12.99
C PRO A 31 -23.19 0.17 -14.04
N ALA A 32 -23.68 1.27 -14.64
CA ALA A 32 -22.92 2.06 -15.62
C ALA A 32 -21.67 2.71 -15.02
N ILE A 33 -21.76 3.20 -13.77
CA ILE A 33 -20.62 3.77 -13.05
C ILE A 33 -19.61 2.68 -12.72
N VAL A 34 -20.07 1.52 -12.25
CA VAL A 34 -19.19 0.37 -11.96
C VAL A 34 -18.44 -0.08 -13.22
N LEU A 35 -19.10 -0.13 -14.38
CA LEU A 35 -18.45 -0.45 -15.65
C LEU A 35 -17.37 0.57 -16.01
N ARG A 36 -17.68 1.87 -15.94
CA ARG A 36 -16.69 2.95 -16.17
C ARG A 36 -15.49 2.81 -15.25
N ARG A 37 -15.72 2.55 -13.96
CA ARG A 37 -14.66 2.33 -12.98
C ARG A 37 -13.74 1.18 -13.37
N ARG A 38 -14.31 0.04 -13.78
CA ARG A 38 -13.55 -1.14 -14.21
C ARG A 38 -12.71 -0.88 -15.45
N ILE A 39 -13.25 -0.17 -16.44
CA ILE A 39 -12.52 0.18 -17.66
C ILE A 39 -11.32 1.08 -17.32
N VAL A 40 -11.54 2.16 -16.57
CA VAL A 40 -10.48 3.09 -16.17
C VAL A 40 -9.40 2.35 -15.36
N VAL A 41 -9.80 1.56 -14.37
CA VAL A 41 -8.87 0.79 -13.54
C VAL A 41 -8.08 -0.22 -14.37
N ALA A 42 -8.70 -0.92 -15.32
CA ALA A 42 -7.99 -1.87 -16.17
C ALA A 42 -6.93 -1.18 -17.04
N ILE A 43 -7.27 -0.04 -17.65
CA ILE A 43 -6.33 0.75 -18.45
C ILE A 43 -5.17 1.26 -17.58
N THR A 44 -5.48 1.85 -16.42
CA THR A 44 -4.47 2.35 -15.49
C THR A 44 -3.56 1.23 -14.97
N LEU A 45 -4.11 0.06 -14.65
CA LEU A 45 -3.34 -1.10 -14.19
C LEU A 45 -2.30 -1.52 -15.24
N VAL A 46 -2.72 -1.64 -16.49
CA VAL A 46 -1.81 -2.02 -17.59
C VAL A 46 -0.74 -0.94 -17.79
N ALA A 47 -1.14 0.33 -17.87
CA ALA A 47 -0.20 1.43 -18.05
C ALA A 47 0.83 1.51 -16.91
N GLY A 48 0.37 1.40 -15.66
CA GLY A 48 1.23 1.45 -14.49
C GLY A 48 2.14 0.22 -14.37
N ALA A 49 1.66 -0.99 -14.68
CA ALA A 49 2.51 -2.19 -14.69
C ALA A 49 3.62 -2.12 -15.76
N VAL A 50 3.31 -1.60 -16.96
CA VAL A 50 4.30 -1.37 -18.02
C VAL A 50 5.33 -0.32 -17.58
N LEU A 51 4.88 0.81 -17.03
CA LEU A 51 5.77 1.86 -16.52
C LEU A 51 6.66 1.37 -15.38
N LEU A 52 6.11 0.62 -14.43
CA LEU A 52 6.87 0.05 -13.32
C LEU A 52 7.93 -0.91 -13.84
N GLY A 53 7.55 -1.85 -14.70
CA GLY A 53 8.47 -2.80 -15.29
C GLY A 53 9.57 -2.14 -16.13
N TYR A 54 9.23 -1.06 -16.85
CA TYR A 54 10.22 -0.28 -17.59
C TYR A 54 11.15 0.51 -16.66
N SER A 55 10.62 1.14 -15.61
CA SER A 55 11.39 1.98 -14.68
C SER A 55 12.43 1.19 -13.89
N LEU A 56 12.11 0.00 -13.41
CA LEU A 56 13.00 -0.82 -12.57
C LEU A 56 13.97 -1.71 -13.36
N ARG A 57 13.83 -1.77 -14.69
CA ARG A 57 14.82 -2.36 -15.61
C ARG A 57 15.88 -1.36 -16.07
N ARG A 58 15.74 -0.09 -15.71
CA ARG A 58 16.74 0.94 -15.99
C ARG A 58 17.98 0.70 -15.13
N GLU A 59 19.13 1.11 -15.65
CA GLU A 59 20.35 1.10 -14.86
C GLU A 59 20.21 2.09 -13.69
N ALA A 60 20.65 1.66 -12.51
CA ALA A 60 20.60 2.50 -11.33
C ALA A 60 21.53 3.70 -11.54
N GLY A 61 21.03 4.92 -11.31
CA GLY A 61 21.74 6.18 -11.58
C GLY A 61 21.33 6.92 -12.85
N ASP A 62 20.46 6.34 -13.70
CA ASP A 62 19.84 7.06 -14.82
C ASP A 62 18.85 8.11 -14.28
N ALA A 63 19.05 9.39 -14.61
CA ALA A 63 18.17 10.49 -14.20
C ALA A 63 16.71 10.30 -14.69
N ASN A 64 16.51 9.51 -15.75
CA ASN A 64 15.17 9.15 -16.22
C ASN A 64 14.39 8.31 -15.20
N PHE A 65 15.06 7.59 -14.29
CA PHE A 65 14.40 6.82 -13.23
C PHE A 65 13.46 7.70 -12.39
N TYR A 66 13.89 8.90 -12.01
CA TYR A 66 13.08 9.82 -11.22
C TYR A 66 11.81 10.26 -11.96
N TRP A 67 11.97 10.63 -13.23
CA TRP A 67 10.83 11.04 -14.05
C TRP A 67 9.86 9.90 -14.32
N LEU A 68 10.37 8.69 -14.57
CA LEU A 68 9.56 7.50 -14.81
C LEU A 68 8.77 7.07 -13.57
N THR A 69 9.39 7.14 -12.38
CA THR A 69 8.73 6.79 -11.11
C THR A 69 7.76 7.87 -10.64
N LEU A 70 8.02 9.15 -10.93
CA LEU A 70 7.03 10.22 -10.75
C LEU A 70 5.86 10.10 -11.72
N LEU A 71 6.13 9.75 -12.99
CA LEU A 71 5.09 9.48 -13.99
C LEU A 71 4.24 8.28 -13.58
N LEU A 72 4.86 7.22 -13.05
CA LEU A 72 4.16 6.07 -12.50
C LEU A 72 3.19 6.49 -11.38
N ALA A 73 3.67 7.26 -10.40
CA ALA A 73 2.82 7.81 -9.34
C ALA A 73 1.68 8.66 -9.91
N ALA A 74 1.96 9.51 -10.90
CA ALA A 74 0.94 10.31 -11.57
C ALA A 74 -0.13 9.44 -12.25
N VAL A 75 0.26 8.36 -12.92
CA VAL A 75 -0.67 7.40 -13.55
C VAL A 75 -1.59 6.78 -12.51
N TRP A 76 -1.05 6.34 -11.36
CA TRP A 76 -1.86 5.81 -10.27
C TRP A 76 -2.83 6.84 -9.68
N ILE A 77 -2.36 8.05 -9.41
CA ILE A 77 -3.17 9.14 -8.84
C ILE A 77 -4.30 9.53 -9.80
N VAL A 78 -3.95 9.86 -11.05
CA VAL A 78 -4.90 10.32 -12.07
C VAL A 78 -5.90 9.22 -12.40
N GLY A 79 -5.44 7.97 -12.57
CA GLY A 79 -6.34 6.84 -12.80
C GLY A 79 -7.29 6.60 -11.63
N SER A 80 -6.83 6.84 -10.40
CA SER A 80 -7.69 6.72 -9.22
C SER A 80 -8.81 7.75 -9.19
N TRP A 81 -8.49 9.02 -9.43
CA TRP A 81 -9.48 10.10 -9.48
C TRP A 81 -10.40 10.01 -10.71
N ALA A 82 -9.88 9.60 -11.85
CA ALA A 82 -10.67 9.37 -13.06
C ALA A 82 -11.71 8.25 -12.85
N SER A 83 -11.37 7.23 -12.06
CA SER A 83 -12.28 6.12 -11.70
C SER A 83 -13.46 6.63 -10.88
N GLY A 84 -13.23 7.37 -9.79
CA GLY A 84 -14.29 7.93 -8.95
C GLY A 84 -13.80 8.37 -7.57
N PRO A 85 -14.72 8.76 -6.66
CA PRO A 85 -14.35 9.30 -5.35
C PRO A 85 -13.60 8.28 -4.50
N LEU A 86 -12.58 8.77 -3.79
CA LEU A 86 -11.77 8.03 -2.84
C LEU A 86 -12.23 8.34 -1.41
N HIS A 87 -12.40 7.30 -0.62
CA HIS A 87 -12.87 7.44 0.76
C HIS A 87 -11.70 7.25 1.72
N LEU A 88 -11.56 8.15 2.68
CA LEU A 88 -10.51 8.06 3.71
C LEU A 88 -10.81 7.01 4.79
N GLY A 89 -12.08 6.61 4.94
CA GLY A 89 -12.49 5.60 5.92
C GLY A 89 -12.55 6.11 7.36
N GLY A 90 -12.95 5.22 8.25
CA GLY A 90 -13.10 5.47 9.68
C GLY A 90 -13.11 4.16 10.47
N ILE A 91 -12.67 4.23 11.72
CA ILE A 91 -12.70 3.12 12.66
C ILE A 91 -13.49 3.53 13.90
N CYS A 92 -14.36 2.66 14.39
CA CYS A 92 -15.07 2.88 15.65
C CYS A 92 -14.17 2.42 16.78
N TRP A 93 -13.66 3.37 17.56
CA TRP A 93 -12.81 3.12 18.73
C TRP A 93 -13.41 3.79 19.95
N ARG A 94 -13.62 3.05 21.05
CA ARG A 94 -14.28 3.54 22.26
C ARG A 94 -15.63 4.22 22.00
N GLY A 95 -16.41 3.66 21.07
CA GLY A 95 -17.74 4.18 20.71
C GLY A 95 -17.73 5.46 19.86
N ARG A 96 -16.57 5.93 19.39
CA ARG A 96 -16.45 7.10 18.50
C ARG A 96 -15.85 6.70 17.15
N ASN A 97 -16.42 7.19 16.06
CA ASN A 97 -15.82 7.08 14.74
C ASN A 97 -14.64 8.05 14.63
N GLN A 98 -13.43 7.52 14.47
CA GLN A 98 -12.20 8.29 14.31
C GLN A 98 -11.52 7.94 12.99
N ARG A 99 -10.68 8.86 12.50
CA ARG A 99 -9.77 8.56 11.39
C ARG A 99 -8.73 7.54 11.83
N PRO A 100 -8.43 6.51 11.03
CA PRO A 100 -7.53 5.42 11.43
C PRO A 100 -6.05 5.80 11.34
N VAL A 101 -5.67 6.98 11.83
CA VAL A 101 -4.30 7.50 11.75
C VAL A 101 -3.36 6.67 12.61
N ILE A 102 -3.71 6.50 13.89
CA ILE A 102 -2.90 5.71 14.83
C ILE A 102 -2.79 4.26 14.36
N THR A 103 -3.89 3.68 13.85
CA THR A 103 -3.91 2.31 13.35
C THR A 103 -2.92 2.14 12.19
N GLY A 104 -3.05 2.92 11.12
CA GLY A 104 -2.17 2.79 9.95
C GLY A 104 -0.70 3.07 10.29
N THR A 105 -0.42 4.12 11.06
CA THR A 105 0.95 4.41 11.49
C THR A 105 1.55 3.30 12.35
N THR A 106 0.78 2.75 13.30
CA THR A 106 1.25 1.64 14.16
C THR A 106 1.51 0.37 13.36
N VAL A 107 0.59 0.02 12.44
CA VAL A 107 0.76 -1.14 11.57
C VAL A 107 1.96 -0.96 10.65
N GLY A 108 2.16 0.23 10.08
CA GLY A 108 3.34 0.59 9.29
C GLY A 108 4.65 0.41 10.06
N LEU A 109 4.72 0.90 11.31
CA LEU A 109 5.89 0.73 12.18
C LEU A 109 6.18 -0.74 12.49
N LEU A 110 5.15 -1.51 12.86
CA LEU A 110 5.29 -2.93 13.18
C LEU A 110 5.73 -3.73 11.96
N LEU A 111 5.09 -3.49 10.80
CA LEU A 111 5.41 -4.15 9.56
C LEU A 111 6.82 -3.79 9.09
N GLY A 112 7.20 -2.51 9.16
CA GLY A 112 8.55 -2.05 8.87
C GLY A 112 9.58 -2.70 9.78
N GLY A 113 9.30 -2.81 11.08
CA GLY A 113 10.16 -3.54 12.03
C GLY A 113 10.34 -5.01 11.66
N VAL A 114 9.27 -5.71 11.30
CA VAL A 114 9.34 -7.10 10.83
C VAL A 114 10.21 -7.23 9.59
N PHE A 115 10.08 -6.31 8.62
CA PHE A 115 10.90 -6.31 7.41
C PHE A 115 12.37 -5.99 7.68
N VAL A 116 12.67 -5.06 8.60
CA VAL A 116 14.03 -4.76 9.03
C VAL A 116 14.68 -5.99 9.67
N LEU A 117 13.97 -6.67 10.59
CA LEU A 117 14.43 -7.92 11.20
C LEU A 117 14.60 -9.02 10.16
N GLY A 118 13.66 -9.14 9.21
CA GLY A 118 13.77 -10.06 8.08
C GLY A 118 14.97 -9.74 7.18
N GLY A 119 15.29 -8.47 6.99
CA GLY A 119 16.46 -8.00 6.26
C GLY A 119 17.78 -8.47 6.89
N LEU A 120 17.86 -8.49 8.22
CA LEU A 120 19.02 -9.01 8.96
C LEU A 120 19.25 -10.51 8.73
N ILE A 121 18.18 -11.27 8.46
CA ILE A 121 18.29 -12.69 8.11
C ILE A 121 18.59 -12.84 6.62
N ALA A 122 17.90 -12.06 5.78
CA ALA A 122 18.01 -12.10 4.32
C ALA A 122 19.41 -11.74 3.82
N ARG A 123 20.13 -10.84 4.51
CA ARG A 123 21.51 -10.48 4.16
C ARG A 123 22.50 -11.64 4.27
N GLU A 124 22.20 -12.64 5.10
CA GLU A 124 23.04 -13.84 5.28
C GLU A 124 22.84 -14.86 4.15
N ILE A 125 21.86 -14.64 3.26
CA ILE A 125 21.54 -15.51 2.13
C ILE A 125 21.98 -14.79 0.83
N PRO A 126 23.13 -15.16 0.22
CA PRO A 126 23.74 -14.37 -0.86
C PRO A 126 22.79 -14.06 -2.03
N ARG A 127 22.02 -15.06 -2.50
CA ARG A 127 21.08 -14.89 -3.60
C ARG A 127 19.93 -13.94 -3.27
N VAL A 128 19.50 -13.89 -2.00
CA VAL A 128 18.44 -12.99 -1.56
C VAL A 128 18.99 -11.58 -1.37
N ALA A 129 20.18 -11.46 -0.77
CA ALA A 129 20.86 -10.20 -0.59
C ALA A 129 21.14 -9.48 -1.92
N GLU A 130 21.52 -10.22 -2.97
CA GLU A 130 21.70 -9.67 -4.33
C GLU A 130 20.41 -9.05 -4.88
N LEU A 131 19.27 -9.75 -4.72
CA LEU A 131 17.97 -9.26 -5.18
C LEU A 131 17.53 -7.99 -4.43
N ILE A 132 17.80 -7.92 -3.13
CA ILE A 132 17.47 -6.75 -2.30
C ILE A 132 18.39 -5.58 -2.69
N THR A 133 19.71 -5.80 -2.72
CA THR A 133 20.69 -4.76 -3.04
C THR A 133 20.50 -4.19 -4.44
N HIS A 134 20.03 -4.98 -5.41
CA HIS A 134 19.68 -4.48 -6.75
C HIS A 134 18.64 -3.34 -6.70
N VAL A 135 17.67 -3.42 -5.80
CA VAL A 135 16.67 -2.35 -5.61
C VAL A 135 17.25 -1.21 -4.78
N LEU A 136 17.98 -1.54 -3.71
CA LEU A 136 18.51 -0.51 -2.80
C LEU A 136 19.55 0.39 -3.47
N LYS A 137 20.25 -0.08 -4.52
CA LYS A 137 21.15 0.75 -5.33
C LYS A 137 20.47 1.99 -5.91
N PHE A 138 19.17 1.94 -6.21
CA PHE A 138 18.43 3.13 -6.67
C PHE A 138 18.33 4.22 -5.59
N ALA A 139 18.50 3.88 -4.31
CA ALA A 139 18.44 4.85 -3.22
C ALA A 139 19.72 5.69 -3.09
N ASN A 140 20.87 5.16 -3.48
CA ASN A 140 22.17 5.82 -3.29
C ASN A 140 22.76 6.46 -4.54
N LEU A 141 22.14 6.25 -5.69
CA LEU A 141 22.59 6.83 -6.95
C LEU A 141 21.78 8.10 -7.23
N GLY A 142 22.32 9.23 -6.78
CA GLY A 142 21.81 10.59 -6.98
C GLY A 142 21.33 11.26 -5.68
N SER A 143 20.21 11.98 -5.72
CA SER A 143 19.71 12.70 -4.53
C SER A 143 18.92 11.77 -3.63
N PHE A 144 19.49 11.40 -2.48
CA PHE A 144 18.84 10.56 -1.48
C PHE A 144 17.48 11.12 -1.04
N GLU A 145 17.40 12.44 -0.81
CA GLU A 145 16.16 13.12 -0.45
C GLU A 145 15.07 12.97 -1.53
N LEU A 146 15.47 13.03 -2.80
CA LEU A 146 14.56 12.86 -3.93
C LEU A 146 14.05 11.42 -4.01
N VAL A 147 14.91 10.43 -3.79
CA VAL A 147 14.49 9.00 -3.73
C VAL A 147 13.50 8.80 -2.59
N VAL A 148 13.80 9.29 -1.39
CA VAL A 148 12.88 9.21 -0.25
C VAL A 148 11.53 9.83 -0.62
N ALA A 149 11.51 11.05 -1.17
CA ALA A 149 10.28 11.71 -1.58
C ALA A 149 9.49 10.88 -2.62
N ILE A 150 10.16 10.36 -3.65
CA ILE A 150 9.56 9.54 -4.71
C ILE A 150 9.00 8.23 -4.13
N THR A 151 9.71 7.55 -3.23
CA THR A 151 9.25 6.33 -2.57
C THR A 151 7.97 6.59 -1.79
N LEU A 152 7.92 7.68 -1.03
CA LEU A 152 6.73 8.04 -0.24
C LEU A 152 5.55 8.41 -1.14
N ILE A 153 5.78 9.20 -2.20
CA ILE A 153 4.75 9.57 -3.17
C ILE A 153 4.20 8.33 -3.86
N ASN A 154 5.06 7.40 -4.29
CA ASN A 154 4.63 6.15 -4.92
C ASN A 154 3.84 5.27 -3.95
N GLY A 155 4.27 5.12 -2.70
CA GLY A 155 3.51 4.35 -1.71
C GLY A 155 2.10 4.90 -1.50
N LEU A 156 1.94 6.23 -1.43
CA LEU A 156 0.62 6.86 -1.35
C LEU A 156 -0.20 6.64 -2.63
N ALA A 157 0.41 6.82 -3.80
CA ALA A 157 -0.22 6.66 -5.10
C ALA A 157 -0.71 5.22 -5.34
N GLU A 158 0.11 4.23 -4.97
CA GLU A 158 -0.26 2.82 -5.04
C GLU A 158 -1.50 2.53 -4.19
N GLU A 159 -1.58 3.06 -2.96
CA GLU A 159 -2.76 2.83 -2.11
C GLU A 159 -4.01 3.56 -2.61
N MET A 160 -3.86 4.73 -3.26
CA MET A 160 -4.97 5.38 -3.99
C MET A 160 -5.53 4.46 -5.06
N PHE A 161 -4.66 3.77 -5.79
CA PHE A 161 -5.06 2.93 -6.90
C PHE A 161 -5.55 1.56 -6.44
N PHE A 162 -4.68 0.77 -5.80
CA PHE A 162 -4.96 -0.63 -5.46
C PHE A 162 -6.04 -0.76 -4.37
N ARG A 163 -5.97 0.05 -3.30
CA ARG A 163 -6.93 0.00 -2.16
C ARG A 163 -8.07 1.01 -2.31
N GLY A 164 -7.89 2.01 -3.16
CA GLY A 164 -8.94 2.95 -3.51
C GLY A 164 -9.72 2.52 -4.73
N ALA A 165 -9.23 2.86 -5.92
CA ALA A 165 -9.97 2.73 -7.17
C ALA A 165 -10.26 1.28 -7.56
N LEU A 166 -9.24 0.42 -7.60
CA LEU A 166 -9.35 -0.99 -7.95
C LEU A 166 -10.22 -1.75 -6.93
N TYR A 167 -9.91 -1.65 -5.65
CA TYR A 167 -10.68 -2.30 -4.58
C TYR A 167 -12.17 -1.94 -4.67
N THR A 168 -12.49 -0.66 -4.94
CA THR A 168 -13.88 -0.21 -5.07
C THR A 168 -14.55 -0.75 -6.34
N ALA A 169 -13.83 -0.81 -7.47
CA ALA A 169 -14.34 -1.33 -8.74
C ALA A 169 -14.70 -2.84 -8.70
N LEU A 170 -14.07 -3.59 -7.80
CA LEU A 170 -14.34 -5.01 -7.57
C LEU A 170 -15.67 -5.25 -6.82
N GLY A 171 -16.13 -4.25 -6.05
CA GLY A 171 -17.36 -4.35 -5.25
C GLY A 171 -17.33 -5.54 -4.30
N ARG A 172 -18.26 -6.48 -4.48
CA ARG A 172 -18.40 -7.69 -3.64
C ARG A 172 -17.56 -8.89 -4.10
N HIS A 173 -16.86 -8.80 -5.24
CA HIS A 173 -16.13 -9.92 -5.83
C HIS A 173 -14.73 -10.04 -5.23
N PHE A 174 -14.62 -10.65 -4.04
CA PHE A 174 -13.35 -10.94 -3.36
C PHE A 174 -12.30 -9.80 -3.41
N PRO A 175 -12.66 -8.57 -3.00
CA PRO A 175 -11.83 -7.40 -3.26
C PRO A 175 -10.46 -7.46 -2.57
N VAL A 176 -10.36 -8.08 -1.38
CA VAL A 176 -9.09 -8.31 -0.69
C VAL A 176 -8.15 -9.18 -1.53
N LEU A 177 -8.65 -10.32 -2.02
CA LEU A 177 -7.84 -11.27 -2.77
C LEU A 177 -7.43 -10.72 -4.13
N ILE A 178 -8.38 -10.21 -4.91
CA ILE A 178 -8.11 -9.77 -6.28
C ILE A 178 -7.24 -8.52 -6.30
N SER A 179 -7.47 -7.54 -5.42
CA SER A 179 -6.58 -6.36 -5.35
C SER A 179 -5.16 -6.73 -4.97
N THR A 180 -4.98 -7.70 -4.06
CA THR A 180 -3.66 -8.19 -3.65
C THR A 180 -2.97 -8.95 -4.76
N ILE A 181 -3.66 -9.85 -5.47
CA ILE A 181 -3.09 -10.58 -6.61
C ILE A 181 -2.67 -9.63 -7.73
N LEU A 182 -3.51 -8.64 -8.06
CA LEU A 182 -3.19 -7.65 -9.09
C LEU A 182 -2.06 -6.72 -8.66
N TYR A 183 -1.97 -6.39 -7.37
CA TYR A 183 -0.83 -5.67 -6.80
C TYR A 183 0.47 -6.45 -6.98
N ILE A 184 0.51 -7.71 -6.52
CA ILE A 184 1.67 -8.60 -6.69
C ILE A 184 2.03 -8.71 -8.18
N GLY A 185 1.05 -8.93 -9.05
CA GLY A 185 1.27 -9.05 -10.49
C GLY A 185 1.87 -7.78 -11.11
N ALA A 186 1.36 -6.60 -10.74
CA ALA A 186 1.91 -5.33 -11.17
C ALA A 186 3.34 -5.15 -10.64
N THR A 187 3.59 -5.39 -9.34
CA THR A 187 4.92 -5.31 -8.74
C THR A 187 5.92 -6.26 -9.41
N MET A 188 5.50 -7.48 -9.74
CA MET A 188 6.33 -8.48 -10.42
C MET A 188 6.73 -8.07 -11.84
N ALA A 189 6.09 -7.07 -12.46
CA ALA A 189 6.56 -6.49 -13.72
C ALA A 189 7.97 -5.91 -13.61
N SER A 190 8.39 -5.51 -12.40
CA SER A 190 9.77 -5.11 -12.07
C SER A 190 10.83 -6.20 -12.28
N ALA A 191 10.40 -7.46 -12.46
CA ALA A 191 11.26 -8.64 -12.51
C ALA A 191 12.12 -8.87 -11.25
N ASN A 192 11.74 -8.30 -10.11
CA ASN A 192 12.37 -8.56 -8.83
C ASN A 192 11.46 -9.41 -7.91
N PRO A 193 11.78 -10.69 -7.67
CA PRO A 193 10.95 -11.56 -6.84
C PRO A 193 10.91 -11.14 -5.36
N MET A 194 11.91 -10.41 -4.85
CA MET A 194 11.86 -9.87 -3.48
C MET A 194 10.85 -8.72 -3.34
N LEU A 195 10.67 -7.91 -4.39
CA LEU A 195 9.56 -6.95 -4.42
C LEU A 195 8.21 -7.65 -4.46
N GLY A 196 8.09 -8.75 -5.21
CA GLY A 196 6.90 -9.61 -5.18
C GLY A 196 6.60 -10.18 -3.79
N PHE A 197 7.62 -10.70 -3.11
CA PHE A 197 7.50 -11.17 -1.72
C PHE A 197 7.02 -10.07 -0.78
N ALA A 198 7.64 -8.88 -0.85
CA ALA A 198 7.21 -7.72 -0.08
C ALA A 198 5.76 -7.35 -0.38
N ALA A 199 5.39 -7.36 -1.67
CA ALA A 199 4.05 -7.06 -2.14
C ALA A 199 3.00 -8.07 -1.69
N VAL A 200 3.35 -9.33 -1.41
CA VAL A 200 2.40 -10.28 -0.80
C VAL A 200 2.02 -9.80 0.60
N ILE A 201 3.01 -9.47 1.43
CA ILE A 201 2.78 -9.13 2.84
C ILE A 201 2.13 -7.76 2.97
N LEU A 202 2.75 -6.71 2.42
CA LEU A 202 2.20 -5.35 2.43
C LEU A 202 0.85 -5.30 1.69
N GLY A 203 0.80 -5.99 0.55
CA GLY A 203 -0.40 -6.40 -0.19
C GLY A 203 -1.60 -6.69 0.69
N THR A 204 -1.43 -7.79 1.40
CA THR A 204 -2.43 -8.40 2.25
C THR A 204 -2.80 -7.48 3.41
N VAL A 205 -1.81 -6.91 4.11
CA VAL A 205 -2.04 -6.01 5.25
C VAL A 205 -2.88 -4.80 4.83
N CYS A 206 -2.46 -4.05 3.81
CA CYS A 206 -3.17 -2.87 3.34
C CYS A 206 -4.58 -3.21 2.82
N ALA A 207 -4.78 -4.39 2.20
CA ALA A 207 -6.09 -4.84 1.76
C ALA A 207 -7.03 -5.15 2.94
N PHE A 208 -6.52 -5.74 4.02
CA PHE A 208 -7.28 -5.93 5.25
C PHE A 208 -7.58 -4.61 5.96
N GLU A 209 -6.64 -3.68 6.01
CA GLU A 209 -6.89 -2.34 6.58
C GLU A 209 -7.97 -1.58 5.80
N ARG A 210 -7.94 -1.67 4.46
CA ARG A 210 -8.98 -1.10 3.61
C ARG A 210 -10.35 -1.71 3.87
N ARG A 211 -10.41 -3.03 4.09
CA ARG A 211 -11.65 -3.73 4.45
C ARG A 211 -12.17 -3.29 5.83
N ALA A 212 -11.27 -3.21 6.80
CA ALA A 212 -11.58 -2.89 8.19
C ALA A 212 -12.03 -1.43 8.39
N THR A 213 -11.40 -0.49 7.67
CA THR A 213 -11.62 0.95 7.86
C THR A 213 -12.57 1.56 6.82
N GLY A 214 -12.83 0.86 5.72
CA GLY A 214 -13.69 1.39 4.66
C GLY A 214 -13.05 2.47 3.80
N GLY A 215 -11.75 2.74 3.95
CA GLY A 215 -11.05 3.73 3.15
C GLY A 215 -9.54 3.55 3.08
N ILE A 216 -8.88 4.49 2.41
CA ILE A 216 -7.47 4.39 2.04
C ILE A 216 -6.50 5.03 3.03
N LEU A 217 -6.98 5.75 4.05
CA LEU A 217 -6.08 6.48 4.94
C LEU A 217 -5.18 5.54 5.76
N ALA A 218 -5.73 4.46 6.32
CA ALA A 218 -4.94 3.47 7.04
C ALA A 218 -3.88 2.83 6.15
N PRO A 219 -4.21 2.21 4.99
CA PRO A 219 -3.19 1.60 4.15
C PRO A 219 -2.18 2.63 3.60
N MET A 220 -2.59 3.86 3.29
CA MET A 220 -1.66 4.93 2.92
C MET A 220 -0.62 5.21 4.00
N LEU A 221 -1.05 5.33 5.26
CA LEU A 221 -0.13 5.59 6.37
C LEU A 221 0.76 4.37 6.65
N THR A 222 0.21 3.15 6.56
CA THR A 222 0.98 1.91 6.66
C THR A 222 2.07 1.87 5.61
N HIS A 223 1.71 2.07 4.33
CA HIS A 223 2.66 2.04 3.22
C HIS A 223 3.68 3.18 3.33
N PHE A 224 3.24 4.40 3.66
CA PHE A 224 4.12 5.55 3.85
C PHE A 224 5.19 5.28 4.91
N VAL A 225 4.77 4.84 6.10
CA VAL A 225 5.69 4.57 7.22
C VAL A 225 6.58 3.38 6.92
N TRP A 226 6.02 2.30 6.39
CA TRP A 226 6.79 1.13 5.98
C TRP A 226 7.84 1.51 4.93
N GLY A 227 7.44 2.23 3.88
CA GLY A 227 8.31 2.68 2.79
C GLY A 227 9.43 3.59 3.28
N LEU A 228 9.12 4.51 4.20
CA LEU A 228 10.12 5.33 4.88
C LEU A 228 11.15 4.47 5.62
N MET A 229 10.70 3.47 6.38
CA MET A 229 11.60 2.56 7.08
C MET A 229 12.45 1.75 6.10
N MET A 230 11.88 1.28 4.99
CA MET A 230 12.63 0.50 4.00
C MET A 230 13.74 1.33 3.37
N VAL A 231 13.44 2.56 2.92
CA VAL A 231 14.43 3.42 2.26
C VAL A 231 15.50 3.94 3.22
N LEU A 232 15.18 4.14 4.51
CA LEU A 232 16.15 4.63 5.49
C LEU A 232 16.97 3.51 6.15
N ALA A 233 16.36 2.36 6.44
CA ALA A 233 17.01 1.31 7.23
C ALA A 233 17.67 0.23 6.37
N LEU A 234 17.11 -0.14 5.22
CA LEU A 234 17.67 -1.26 4.46
C LEU A 234 19.01 -0.93 3.77
N PRO A 235 19.22 0.22 3.10
CA PRO A 235 20.51 0.51 2.47
C PRO A 235 21.72 0.35 3.42
N PRO A 236 21.76 0.96 4.62
CA PRO A 236 22.89 0.78 5.54
C PRO A 236 23.01 -0.65 6.07
N LEU A 237 21.91 -1.40 6.23
CA LEU A 237 21.95 -2.79 6.67
C LEU A 237 22.58 -3.74 5.66
N PHE A 238 22.48 -3.40 4.36
CA PHE A 238 23.06 -4.14 3.26
C PHE A 238 24.38 -3.55 2.75
N GLY A 239 24.89 -2.49 3.41
CA GLY A 239 26.17 -1.86 3.08
C GLY A 239 26.19 -1.18 1.73
N VAL A 240 25.03 -0.73 1.25
CA VAL A 240 24.89 0.00 -0.02
C VAL A 240 24.57 1.45 0.20
#